data_AF-A0A2H0TYP5-F1
#
_entry.id   AF-A0A2H0TYP5-F1
#
_cell.length_a   1.000
_cell.length_b   1.000
_cell.length_c   1.000
_cell.angle_alpha   90.00
_cell.angle_beta   90.00
_cell.angle_gamma   90.00
#
_symmetry.space_group_name_H-M   'P 1'
#
loop_
_entity.id
_entity.type
_entity.pdbx_description
1 polymer ?
#
loop_
_entity_poly.entity_id
_entity_poly.type
_entity_poly.pdbx_seq_one_letter_code
_entity_poly.pdbx_strand_id
1 'polypeptide(L)'
;MIMSITDIIVESFSLYKNNFKRFFVYMVLTFVPGALIVILKFLLTNFFPEHTLGGLGISYLLFLVIALLFGALSFWANIAFIRVISHAHNGKMSESVWTELTHATKVFWPAMGVTILTALAILGGMILLVIPGIIFMLWFAFSYASVTIDNTGVMEGMNESKALVDGRWWKVLWRLLFPTLVFGIVAVIATNIVDIPLEYILKHTARTSSLYATWSLLAQLIDSFTTALFTPLTTITMVVLYFELKKNPQLSPVPQMTATPPSPPDQNI
;
A
#
# COMPACT_ATOMS: atom_id res chain seq x y z
N MET A 1 -15.93 21.06 -0.96
CA MET A 1 -16.44 20.05 -1.94
C MET A 1 -15.29 19.13 -2.23
N ILE A 2 -15.47 17.82 -2.14
CA ILE A 2 -14.38 16.85 -2.26
C ILE A 2 -13.88 16.83 -3.74
N MET A 3 -12.58 16.97 -4.00
CA MET A 3 -11.96 17.06 -5.36
C MET A 3 -12.52 16.09 -6.41
N SER A 4 -12.58 16.45 -7.70
CA SER A 4 -13.09 15.50 -8.71
C SER A 4 -12.10 14.34 -8.95
N ILE A 5 -12.56 13.25 -9.57
CA ILE A 5 -11.70 12.10 -9.90
C ILE A 5 -10.56 12.52 -10.84
N THR A 6 -10.87 13.37 -11.82
CA THR A 6 -9.88 13.92 -12.75
C THR A 6 -8.84 14.76 -12.01
N ASP A 7 -9.28 15.59 -11.05
CA ASP A 7 -8.37 16.42 -10.25
C ASP A 7 -7.42 15.54 -9.43
N ILE A 8 -7.91 14.45 -8.83
CA ILE A 8 -7.08 13.49 -8.08
C ILE A 8 -6.01 12.87 -8.99
N ILE A 9 -6.37 12.50 -10.23
CA ILE A 9 -5.42 11.93 -11.20
C ILE A 9 -4.37 12.96 -11.59
N VAL A 10 -4.80 14.17 -11.95
CA VAL A 10 -3.90 15.27 -12.36
C VAL A 10 -2.97 15.67 -11.23
N GLU A 11 -3.49 15.80 -10.01
CA GLU A 11 -2.70 16.13 -8.83
C GLU A 11 -1.70 15.01 -8.49
N SER A 12 -2.14 13.75 -8.51
CA SER A 12 -1.26 12.61 -8.25
C SER A 12 -0.10 12.55 -9.25
N PHE A 13 -0.39 12.76 -10.54
CA PHE A 13 0.62 12.80 -11.59
C PHE A 13 1.53 14.03 -11.48
N SER A 14 0.97 15.19 -11.14
CA SER A 14 1.73 16.43 -10.93
C SER A 14 2.69 16.29 -9.75
N LEU A 15 2.23 15.76 -8.61
CA LEU A 15 3.07 15.48 -7.44
C LEU A 15 4.20 14.51 -7.78
N TYR A 16 3.88 13.44 -8.51
CA TYR A 16 4.87 12.47 -9.00
C TYR A 16 5.94 13.13 -9.86
N LYS A 17 5.53 13.90 -10.87
CA LYS A 17 6.44 14.56 -11.82
C LYS A 17 7.29 15.63 -11.13
N ASN A 18 6.69 16.47 -10.29
CA ASN A 18 7.37 17.59 -9.63
C ASN A 18 8.36 17.12 -8.56
N ASN A 19 8.12 15.95 -7.96
CA ASN A 19 8.99 15.37 -6.93
C ASN A 19 9.74 14.12 -7.41
N PHE A 20 9.83 13.88 -8.72
CA PHE A 20 10.37 12.63 -9.29
C PHE A 20 11.74 12.27 -8.72
N LYS A 21 12.67 13.22 -8.61
CA LYS A 21 14.01 12.98 -8.05
C LYS A 21 13.97 12.46 -6.61
N ARG A 22 13.04 12.97 -5.79
CA ARG A 22 12.88 12.54 -4.40
C ARG A 22 12.25 11.16 -4.34
N PHE A 23 11.20 10.95 -5.12
CA PHE A 23 10.52 9.65 -5.18
C PHE A 23 11.41 8.57 -5.79
N PHE A 24 12.33 8.91 -6.69
CA PHE A 24 13.30 7.98 -7.27
C PHE A 24 14.21 7.34 -6.21
N VAL A 25 14.61 8.09 -5.17
CA VAL A 25 15.38 7.51 -4.06
C VAL A 25 14.55 6.43 -3.33
N TYR A 26 13.25 6.67 -3.14
CA TYR A 26 12.34 5.67 -2.57
C TYR A 26 12.11 4.49 -3.50
N MET A 27 11.97 4.71 -4.81
CA MET A 27 11.85 3.63 -5.80
C MET A 27 13.07 2.72 -5.73
N VAL A 28 14.29 3.28 -5.65
CA VAL A 28 15.52 2.49 -5.49
C VAL A 28 15.52 1.78 -4.14
N LEU A 29 15.13 2.46 -3.06
CA LEU A 29 15.11 1.89 -1.72
C LEU A 29 14.11 0.73 -1.56
N THR A 30 12.99 0.75 -2.28
CA THR A 30 12.02 -0.35 -2.30
C THR A 30 12.39 -1.42 -3.32
N PHE A 31 12.98 -1.05 -4.45
CA PHE A 31 13.45 -1.98 -5.47
C PHE A 31 14.62 -2.85 -4.99
N VAL A 32 15.64 -2.26 -4.34
CA VAL A 32 16.87 -2.98 -3.97
C VAL A 32 16.59 -4.20 -3.08
N PRO A 33 15.84 -4.10 -1.96
CA PRO A 33 15.49 -5.26 -1.16
C PRO A 33 14.72 -6.33 -1.95
N GLY A 34 13.77 -5.91 -2.80
CA GLY A 34 13.02 -6.82 -3.67
C GLY A 34 13.92 -7.55 -4.68
N ALA A 35 14.81 -6.82 -5.35
CA ALA A 35 15.79 -7.36 -6.26
C ALA A 35 16.74 -8.34 -5.55
N LEU A 36 17.18 -8.04 -4.32
CA LEU A 36 18.01 -8.92 -3.51
C LEU A 36 17.28 -10.22 -3.14
N ILE A 37 15.98 -10.17 -2.83
CA ILE A 37 15.15 -11.38 -2.62
C ILE A 37 15.10 -12.21 -3.90
N VAL A 38 14.87 -11.58 -5.06
CA VAL A 38 14.81 -12.26 -6.37
C VAL A 38 16.15 -12.92 -6.71
N ILE A 39 17.27 -12.20 -6.54
CA ILE A 39 18.62 -12.72 -6.76
C ILE A 39 18.91 -13.85 -5.80
N LEU A 40 18.58 -13.72 -4.51
CA LEU A 40 18.79 -14.77 -3.53
C LEU A 40 17.99 -16.04 -3.90
N LYS A 41 16.72 -15.90 -4.24
CA LYS A 41 15.87 -17.01 -4.69
C LYS A 41 16.49 -17.72 -5.89
N PHE A 42 16.98 -16.94 -6.86
CA PHE A 42 17.68 -17.45 -8.04
C PHE A 42 18.95 -18.23 -7.66
N LEU A 43 19.79 -17.67 -6.79
CA LEU A 43 21.03 -18.31 -6.35
C LEU A 43 20.75 -19.63 -5.63
N LEU A 44 19.81 -19.64 -4.69
CA LEU A 44 19.44 -20.84 -3.94
C LEU A 44 18.85 -21.94 -4.83
N THR A 45 18.00 -21.56 -5.79
CA THR A 45 17.35 -22.53 -6.69
C THR A 45 18.33 -23.15 -7.70
N ASN A 46 19.29 -22.38 -8.21
CA ASN A 46 20.17 -22.85 -9.30
C ASN A 46 21.52 -23.39 -8.82
N PHE A 47 22.07 -22.89 -7.71
CA PHE A 47 23.40 -23.30 -7.23
C PHE A 47 23.35 -24.20 -5.98
N PHE A 48 22.22 -24.25 -5.28
CA PHE A 48 22.01 -25.11 -4.12
C PHE A 48 20.76 -26.00 -4.28
N PRO A 49 20.62 -26.76 -5.39
CA PRO A 49 19.41 -27.51 -5.71
C PRO A 49 19.14 -28.69 -4.76
N GLU A 50 20.14 -29.14 -3.98
CA GLU A 50 20.02 -30.31 -3.10
C GLU A 50 20.41 -30.02 -1.65
N HIS A 51 19.39 -29.85 -0.79
CA HIS A 51 19.35 -30.37 0.58
C HIS A 51 17.89 -30.64 0.94
N THR A 52 17.34 -31.69 0.34
CA THR A 52 16.02 -32.24 0.68
C THR A 52 16.06 -32.87 2.07
N LEU A 53 15.51 -32.15 3.04
CA LEU A 53 14.67 -32.74 4.08
C LEU A 53 13.27 -32.14 3.90
N GLY A 54 12.59 -32.53 2.81
CA GLY A 54 11.25 -32.05 2.45
C GLY A 54 11.20 -30.57 1.99
N GLY A 55 9.98 -30.04 1.80
CA GLY A 55 9.71 -28.66 1.38
C GLY A 55 10.14 -27.56 2.37
N LEU A 56 10.95 -27.92 3.38
CA LEU A 56 11.49 -27.08 4.46
C LEU A 56 13.00 -27.31 4.64
N GLY A 57 13.75 -27.51 3.56
CA GLY A 57 15.21 -27.62 3.61
C GLY A 57 15.87 -26.36 4.22
N ILE A 58 17.10 -26.51 4.73
CA ILE A 58 17.86 -25.41 5.37
C ILE A 58 18.00 -24.19 4.44
N SER A 59 18.17 -24.42 3.13
CA SER A 59 18.21 -23.35 2.12
C SER A 59 16.89 -22.58 2.02
N TYR A 60 15.75 -23.26 2.16
CA TYR A 60 14.44 -22.62 2.17
C TYR A 60 14.20 -21.84 3.47
N LEU A 61 14.60 -22.37 4.63
CA LEU A 61 14.54 -21.63 5.89
C LEU A 61 15.41 -20.37 5.85
N LEU A 62 16.63 -20.47 5.31
CA LEU A 62 17.52 -19.33 5.11
C LEU A 62 16.91 -18.30 4.14
N PHE A 63 16.29 -18.75 3.04
CA PHE A 63 15.52 -17.89 2.15
C PHE A 63 14.41 -17.16 2.90
N LEU A 64 13.60 -17.85 3.68
CA LEU A 64 12.49 -17.25 4.43
C LEU A 64 12.98 -16.20 5.43
N VAL A 65 14.06 -16.48 6.16
CA VAL A 65 14.63 -15.52 7.12
C VAL A 65 15.12 -14.27 6.39
N ILE A 66 15.87 -14.42 5.29
CA ILE A 66 16.38 -13.27 4.55
C ILE A 66 15.25 -12.50 3.84
N ALA A 67 14.28 -13.22 3.28
CA ALA A 67 13.10 -12.62 2.67
C ALA A 67 12.26 -11.85 3.69
N LEU A 68 12.16 -12.35 4.93
CA LEU A 68 11.49 -11.64 6.02
C LEU A 68 12.24 -10.36 6.41
N LEU A 69 13.57 -10.41 6.49
CA LEU A 69 14.40 -9.22 6.79
C LEU A 69 14.29 -8.15 5.70
N PHE A 70 14.41 -8.53 4.43
CA PHE A 70 14.25 -7.60 3.30
C PHE A 70 12.80 -7.13 3.13
N GLY A 71 11.82 -7.98 3.45
CA GLY A 71 10.41 -7.61 3.50
C GLY A 71 10.14 -6.56 4.58
N ALA A 72 10.70 -6.74 5.79
CA ALA A 72 10.62 -5.75 6.86
C ALA A 72 11.30 -4.43 6.48
N LEU A 73 12.46 -4.49 5.81
CA LEU A 73 13.13 -3.30 5.27
C LEU A 73 12.28 -2.58 4.23
N SER A 74 11.65 -3.32 3.32
CA SER A 74 10.73 -2.78 2.29
C SER A 74 9.50 -2.14 2.91
N PHE A 75 8.93 -2.78 3.93
CA PHE A 75 7.79 -2.26 4.68
C PHE A 75 8.16 -0.97 5.41
N TRP A 76 9.31 -0.94 6.08
CA TRP A 76 9.82 0.27 6.72
C TRP A 76 10.08 1.42 5.73
N ALA A 77 10.64 1.13 4.55
CA ALA A 77 10.80 2.11 3.49
C ALA A 77 9.45 2.65 2.97
N ASN A 78 8.42 1.80 2.92
CA ASN A 78 7.08 2.21 2.51
C ASN A 78 6.43 3.20 3.51
N ILE A 79 6.62 2.99 4.82
CA ILE A 79 6.16 3.93 5.86
C ILE A 79 6.79 5.32 5.63
N ALA A 80 8.12 5.36 5.45
CA ALA A 80 8.83 6.60 5.18
C ALA A 80 8.36 7.26 3.88
N PHE A 81 8.03 6.47 2.86
CA PHE A 81 7.57 6.97 1.58
C PHE A 81 6.20 7.68 1.68
N ILE A 82 5.24 7.12 2.41
CA ILE A 82 3.95 7.78 2.66
C ILE A 82 4.14 9.14 3.35
N ARG A 83 5.06 9.22 4.31
CA ARG A 83 5.37 10.48 5.00
C ARG A 83 5.96 11.51 4.05
N VAL A 84 6.88 11.12 3.17
CA VAL A 84 7.42 12.03 2.15
C VAL A 84 6.35 12.51 1.17
N ILE A 85 5.43 11.64 0.75
CA ILE A 85 4.29 12.07 -0.08
C ILE A 85 3.44 13.08 0.68
N SER A 86 3.17 12.84 1.97
CA SER A 86 2.42 13.76 2.83
C SER A 86 3.09 15.14 2.94
N HIS A 87 4.41 15.18 3.12
CA HIS A 87 5.17 16.44 3.13
C HIS A 87 5.12 17.15 1.78
N ALA A 88 5.31 16.41 0.68
CA ALA A 88 5.26 16.94 -0.68
C ALA A 88 3.87 17.51 -1.03
N HIS A 89 2.80 16.82 -0.66
CA HIS A 89 1.42 17.28 -0.86
C HIS A 89 1.11 18.55 -0.04
N ASN A 90 1.62 18.66 1.18
CA ASN A 90 1.42 19.83 2.03
C ASN A 90 2.37 21.01 1.71
N GLY A 91 3.16 20.93 0.63
CA GLY A 91 4.13 21.97 0.26
C GLY A 91 5.26 22.16 1.27
N LYS A 92 5.42 21.24 2.22
CA LYS A 92 6.51 21.29 3.21
C LYS A 92 7.77 20.75 2.56
N MET A 93 8.89 21.45 2.74
CA MET A 93 10.19 20.90 2.40
C MET A 93 10.44 19.73 3.34
N SER A 94 10.20 18.51 2.87
CA SER A 94 10.52 17.28 3.62
C SER A 94 11.96 17.37 4.10
N GLU A 95 12.19 16.97 5.35
CA GLU A 95 13.54 16.62 5.79
C GLU A 95 14.10 15.52 4.86
N SER A 96 15.42 15.33 4.89
CA SER A 96 16.12 14.33 4.07
C SER A 96 15.41 12.96 4.13
N VAL A 97 15.45 12.19 3.04
CA VAL A 97 14.90 10.82 2.97
C VAL A 97 15.31 9.96 4.17
N TRP A 98 16.56 10.15 4.62
CA TRP A 98 17.14 9.47 5.78
C TRP A 98 16.45 9.84 7.10
N THR A 99 15.99 11.08 7.25
CA THR A 99 15.28 11.52 8.45
C THR A 99 13.86 10.95 8.51
N GLU A 100 13.20 10.81 7.36
CA GLU A 100 11.89 10.14 7.33
C GLU A 100 12.00 8.64 7.59
N LEU A 101 13.10 8.00 7.18
CA LEU A 101 13.39 6.62 7.57
C LEU A 101 13.56 6.48 9.09
N THR A 102 14.36 7.35 9.73
CA THR A 102 14.53 7.28 11.18
C THR A 102 13.21 7.52 11.91
N HIS A 103 12.38 8.47 11.46
CA HIS A 103 11.06 8.68 12.04
C HIS A 103 10.11 7.49 11.82
N ALA A 104 10.18 6.82 10.66
CA ALA A 104 9.38 5.64 10.37
C ALA A 104 9.66 4.47 11.34
N THR A 105 10.83 4.41 12.00
CA THR A 105 11.12 3.36 13.00
C THR A 105 10.16 3.40 14.19
N LYS A 106 9.74 4.61 14.62
CA LYS A 106 8.81 4.80 15.76
C LYS A 106 7.41 4.27 15.45
N VAL A 107 7.03 4.30 14.19
CA VAL A 107 5.70 3.94 13.71
C VAL A 107 5.67 2.54 13.12
N PHE A 108 6.82 1.86 13.01
CA PHE A 108 6.94 0.53 12.41
C PHE A 108 5.97 -0.50 13.03
N TRP A 109 5.97 -0.63 14.36
CA TRP A 109 5.11 -1.59 15.06
C TRP A 109 3.62 -1.25 14.98
N PRO A 110 3.19 0.01 15.22
CA PRO A 110 1.81 0.42 14.95
C PRO A 110 1.39 0.17 13.49
N ALA A 111 2.24 0.50 12.52
CA ALA A 111 1.97 0.30 11.10
C ALA A 111 1.82 -1.20 10.75
N MET A 112 2.67 -2.05 11.33
CA MET A 112 2.55 -3.50 11.19
C MET A 112 1.25 -4.02 11.80
N GLY A 113 0.92 -3.57 13.03
CA GLY A 113 -0.30 -3.95 13.73
C GLY A 113 -1.56 -3.58 12.94
N VAL A 114 -1.62 -2.35 12.39
CA VAL A 114 -2.78 -1.92 11.59
C VAL A 114 -2.88 -2.68 10.27
N THR A 115 -1.75 -3.00 9.64
CA THR A 115 -1.73 -3.80 8.40
C THR A 115 -2.26 -5.21 8.66
N ILE A 116 -1.81 -5.87 9.74
CA ILE A 116 -2.26 -7.21 10.13
C ILE A 116 -3.74 -7.20 10.48
N LEU A 117 -4.21 -6.27 11.33
CA LEU A 117 -5.62 -6.21 11.72
C LEU A 117 -6.53 -5.88 10.54
N THR A 118 -6.11 -5.00 9.64
CA THR A 118 -6.84 -4.70 8.40
C THR A 118 -6.94 -5.94 7.52
N ALA A 119 -5.84 -6.68 7.32
CA ALA A 119 -5.84 -7.92 6.55
C ALA A 119 -6.76 -8.98 7.18
N LEU A 120 -6.70 -9.17 8.51
CA LEU A 120 -7.57 -10.10 9.22
C LEU A 120 -9.05 -9.71 9.12
N ALA A 121 -9.36 -8.41 9.22
CA ALA A 121 -10.72 -7.92 9.07
C ALA A 121 -11.24 -8.20 7.65
N ILE A 122 -10.46 -7.88 6.62
CA ILE A 122 -10.83 -8.14 5.22
C ILE A 122 -10.98 -9.65 4.97
N LEU A 123 -10.03 -10.48 5.41
CA LEU A 123 -10.10 -11.94 5.26
C LEU A 123 -11.32 -12.52 5.98
N GLY A 124 -11.58 -12.11 7.22
CA GLY A 124 -12.77 -12.50 7.96
C GLY A 124 -14.05 -12.10 7.22
N GLY A 125 -14.10 -10.86 6.71
CA GLY A 125 -15.19 -10.38 5.85
C GLY A 125 -15.40 -11.28 4.65
N MET A 126 -14.34 -11.54 3.87
CA MET A 126 -14.38 -12.38 2.66
C MET A 126 -14.78 -13.83 2.93
N ILE A 127 -14.37 -14.39 4.08
CA ILE A 127 -14.76 -15.75 4.50
C ILE A 127 -16.25 -15.80 4.86
N LEU A 128 -16.79 -14.80 5.54
CA LEU A 128 -18.23 -14.72 5.81
C LEU A 128 -19.00 -14.58 4.50
N LEU A 129 -18.71 -13.54 3.70
CA LEU A 129 -19.30 -13.24 2.39
C LEU A 129 -18.43 -12.21 1.63
N VAL A 130 -18.42 -12.24 0.30
CA VAL A 130 -17.62 -11.29 -0.51
C VAL A 130 -17.97 -9.81 -0.23
N ILE A 131 -19.25 -9.50 -0.01
CA ILE A 131 -19.72 -8.12 0.20
C ILE A 131 -19.14 -7.50 1.49
N PRO A 132 -19.25 -8.13 2.68
CA PRO A 132 -18.55 -7.68 3.90
C PRO A 132 -17.05 -7.46 3.72
N GLY A 133 -16.35 -8.32 2.97
CA GLY A 133 -14.92 -8.14 2.69
C GLY A 133 -14.61 -6.83 1.95
N ILE A 134 -15.42 -6.49 0.94
CA ILE A 134 -15.29 -5.22 0.20
C ILE A 134 -15.61 -4.01 1.11
N ILE A 135 -16.60 -4.13 1.99
CA ILE A 135 -16.95 -3.06 2.93
C ILE A 135 -15.78 -2.77 3.88
N PHE A 136 -15.20 -3.81 4.48
CA PHE A 136 -14.04 -3.67 5.37
C PHE A 136 -12.81 -3.14 4.66
N MET A 137 -12.58 -3.56 3.41
CA MET A 137 -11.49 -3.03 2.59
C MET A 137 -11.57 -1.52 2.46
N LEU A 138 -12.77 -0.98 2.23
CA LEU A 138 -12.95 0.47 2.11
C LEU A 138 -12.92 1.18 3.46
N TRP A 139 -13.57 0.65 4.50
CA TRP A 139 -13.52 1.26 5.84
C TRP A 139 -12.11 1.40 6.38
N PHE A 140 -11.21 0.45 6.07
CA PHE A 140 -9.84 0.44 6.56
C PHE A 140 -8.80 0.86 5.52
N ALA A 141 -9.24 1.37 4.36
CA ALA A 141 -8.35 1.81 3.27
C ALA A 141 -7.36 2.90 3.70
N PHE A 142 -7.70 3.71 4.71
CA PHE A 142 -6.89 4.82 5.20
C PHE A 142 -6.24 4.57 6.56
N SER A 143 -6.41 3.39 7.15
CA SER A 143 -5.89 3.09 8.49
C SER A 143 -4.36 3.14 8.53
N TYR A 144 -3.72 2.66 7.47
CA TYR A 144 -2.27 2.74 7.31
C TYR A 144 -1.77 4.18 7.17
N ALA A 145 -2.51 5.04 6.45
CA ALA A 145 -2.17 6.46 6.31
C ALA A 145 -2.34 7.21 7.64
N SER A 146 -3.44 6.96 8.38
CA SER A 146 -3.67 7.56 9.70
C SER A 146 -2.55 7.22 10.69
N VAL A 147 -2.21 5.93 10.83
CA VAL A 147 -1.10 5.51 11.69
C VAL A 147 0.23 6.12 11.25
N THR A 148 0.52 6.14 9.95
CA THR A 148 1.82 6.57 9.42
C THR A 148 2.01 8.09 9.42
N ILE A 149 0.97 8.84 9.05
CA ILE A 149 1.01 10.30 8.87
C ILE A 149 0.69 11.01 10.18
N ASP A 150 -0.36 10.57 10.88
CA ASP A 150 -0.85 11.22 12.09
C ASP A 150 -0.29 10.60 13.38
N ASN A 151 0.51 9.52 13.27
CA ASN A 151 1.13 8.80 14.39
C ASN A 151 0.11 8.27 15.41
N THR A 152 -1.10 7.91 14.94
CA THR A 152 -2.15 7.36 15.80
C THR A 152 -1.79 5.95 16.29
N GLY A 153 -2.46 5.51 17.35
CA GLY A 153 -2.46 4.09 17.72
C GLY A 153 -3.14 3.21 16.66
N VAL A 154 -2.94 1.89 16.75
CA VAL A 154 -3.51 0.92 15.78
C VAL A 154 -5.04 1.02 15.71
N MET A 155 -5.72 0.90 16.86
CA MET A 155 -7.19 0.94 16.90
C MET A 155 -7.75 2.32 16.59
N GLU A 156 -7.05 3.36 17.04
CA GLU A 156 -7.40 4.75 16.74
C GLU A 156 -7.37 5.00 15.23
N GLY A 157 -6.32 4.56 14.53
CA GLY A 157 -6.22 4.73 13.09
C GLY A 157 -7.24 3.89 12.29
N MET A 158 -7.64 2.73 12.80
CA MET A 158 -8.76 1.97 12.22
C MET A 158 -10.09 2.72 12.36
N ASN A 159 -10.35 3.28 13.54
CA ASN A 159 -11.57 4.06 13.79
C ASN A 159 -11.60 5.36 12.99
N GLU A 160 -10.47 6.08 12.90
CA GLU A 160 -10.36 7.29 12.09
C GLU A 160 -10.62 6.99 10.62
N SER A 161 -9.97 5.94 10.07
CA SER A 161 -10.22 5.51 8.69
C SER A 161 -11.70 5.21 8.44
N LYS A 162 -12.35 4.47 9.35
CA LYS A 162 -13.78 4.17 9.22
C LYS A 162 -14.62 5.45 9.23
N ALA A 163 -14.32 6.39 10.14
CA ALA A 163 -15.02 7.67 10.23
C ALA A 163 -14.84 8.53 8.97
N LEU A 164 -13.69 8.44 8.28
CA LEU A 164 -13.48 9.13 7.01
C LEU A 164 -14.37 8.61 5.88
N VAL A 165 -14.74 7.32 5.94
CA VAL A 165 -15.45 6.62 4.86
C VAL A 165 -16.96 6.53 5.14
N ASP A 166 -17.34 6.48 6.41
CA ASP A 166 -18.72 6.34 6.84
C ASP A 166 -19.62 7.47 6.32
N GLY A 167 -20.87 7.13 5.96
CA GLY A 167 -21.82 8.07 5.33
C GLY A 167 -21.47 8.55 3.91
N ARG A 168 -20.33 8.15 3.34
CA ARG A 168 -19.92 8.52 1.97
C ARG A 168 -19.15 7.43 1.21
N TRP A 169 -19.39 6.17 1.58
CA TRP A 169 -18.73 4.99 1.04
C TRP A 169 -18.63 4.97 -0.49
N TRP A 170 -19.74 5.20 -1.20
CA TRP A 170 -19.75 5.22 -2.68
C TRP A 170 -18.85 6.29 -3.27
N LYS A 171 -18.80 7.47 -2.65
CA LYS A 171 -17.93 8.56 -3.11
C LYS A 171 -16.47 8.16 -2.95
N VAL A 172 -16.10 7.58 -1.81
CA VAL A 172 -14.74 7.10 -1.55
C VAL A 172 -14.35 5.99 -2.51
N LEU A 173 -15.23 4.98 -2.70
CA LEU A 173 -14.96 3.85 -3.59
C LEU A 173 -14.57 4.33 -4.99
N TRP A 174 -15.37 5.18 -5.63
CA TRP A 174 -15.07 5.63 -6.99
C TRP A 174 -13.81 6.49 -7.07
N ARG A 175 -13.53 7.28 -6.04
CA ARG A 175 -12.33 8.14 -5.96
C ARG A 175 -11.05 7.38 -5.69
N LEU A 176 -11.15 6.18 -5.10
CA LEU A 176 -10.02 5.27 -4.96
C LEU A 176 -9.88 4.38 -6.20
N LEU A 177 -10.98 3.86 -6.71
CA LEU A 177 -11.02 2.88 -7.80
C LEU A 177 -10.58 3.49 -9.13
N PHE A 178 -11.17 4.60 -9.59
CA PHE A 178 -10.90 5.12 -10.93
C PHE A 178 -9.45 5.58 -11.13
N PRO A 179 -8.84 6.40 -10.25
CA PRO A 179 -7.44 6.77 -10.43
C PRO A 179 -6.51 5.55 -10.36
N THR A 180 -6.78 4.62 -9.45
CA THR A 180 -6.01 3.36 -9.34
C THR A 180 -6.14 2.51 -10.61
N LEU A 181 -7.33 2.45 -11.23
CA LEU A 181 -7.52 1.77 -12.51
C LEU A 181 -6.77 2.47 -13.64
N VAL A 182 -6.83 3.80 -13.72
CA VAL A 182 -6.12 4.55 -14.77
C VAL A 182 -4.61 4.34 -14.66
N PHE A 183 -4.03 4.52 -13.47
CA PHE A 183 -2.60 4.28 -13.25
C PHE A 183 -2.23 2.80 -13.39
N GLY A 184 -3.11 1.90 -12.95
CA GLY A 184 -2.93 0.46 -13.10
C GLY A 184 -2.91 0.01 -14.55
N ILE A 185 -3.80 0.51 -15.40
CA ILE A 185 -3.80 0.23 -16.84
C ILE A 185 -2.50 0.73 -17.48
N VAL A 186 -2.06 1.94 -17.15
CA VAL A 186 -0.79 2.48 -17.67
C VAL A 186 0.39 1.62 -17.23
N ALA A 187 0.43 1.21 -15.96
CA ALA A 187 1.46 0.33 -15.42
C ALA A 187 1.46 -1.03 -16.13
N VAL A 188 0.29 -1.66 -16.27
CA VAL A 188 0.13 -2.95 -16.97
C VAL A 188 0.58 -2.84 -18.43
N ILE A 189 0.20 -1.78 -19.15
CA ILE A 189 0.65 -1.58 -20.53
C ILE A 189 2.17 -1.45 -20.58
N ALA A 190 2.76 -0.63 -19.70
CA ALA A 190 4.21 -0.44 -19.63
C ALA A 190 4.95 -1.74 -19.32
N THR A 191 4.48 -2.52 -18.35
CA THR A 191 5.02 -3.84 -18.00
C THR A 191 4.93 -4.81 -19.20
N ASN A 192 3.77 -4.90 -19.85
CA ASN A 192 3.57 -5.82 -20.97
C ASN A 192 4.44 -5.49 -22.20
N ILE A 193 4.74 -4.21 -22.45
CA ILE A 193 5.68 -3.81 -23.53
C ILE A 193 7.05 -4.49 -23.35
N VAL A 194 7.50 -4.66 -22.10
CA VAL A 194 8.78 -5.28 -21.79
C VAL A 194 8.65 -6.80 -21.61
N ASP A 195 7.57 -7.26 -20.98
CA ASP A 195 7.38 -8.66 -20.62
C ASP A 195 6.99 -9.54 -21.80
N ILE A 196 6.22 -9.05 -22.78
CA ILE A 196 5.78 -9.87 -23.93
C ILE A 196 6.99 -10.43 -24.71
N PRO A 197 8.00 -9.62 -25.10
CA PRO A 197 9.21 -10.14 -25.73
C PRO A 197 9.95 -11.15 -24.85
N LEU A 198 10.06 -10.90 -23.54
CA LEU A 198 10.75 -11.79 -22.60
C LEU A 198 10.02 -13.12 -22.44
N GLU A 199 8.68 -13.10 -22.35
CA GLU A 199 7.86 -14.28 -22.29
C GLU A 199 7.98 -15.12 -23.56
N TYR A 200 8.02 -14.47 -24.74
CA TYR A 200 8.29 -15.14 -26.00
C TYR A 200 9.65 -15.85 -25.98
N ILE A 201 10.71 -15.18 -25.54
CA ILE A 201 12.06 -15.77 -25.40
C ILE A 201 12.02 -16.96 -24.44
N LEU A 202 11.40 -16.80 -23.27
CA LEU A 202 11.29 -17.84 -22.25
C LEU A 202 10.54 -19.08 -22.74
N LYS A 203 9.45 -18.90 -23.50
CA LYS A 203 8.67 -20.00 -24.09
C LYS A 203 9.48 -20.83 -25.11
N HIS A 204 10.42 -20.20 -25.80
CA HIS A 204 11.29 -20.84 -26.79
C HIS A 204 12.64 -21.28 -26.24
N THR A 205 12.91 -21.06 -24.95
CA THR A 205 14.14 -21.48 -24.29
C THR A 205 13.87 -22.75 -23.48
N ALA A 206 14.72 -23.77 -23.62
CA ALA A 206 14.56 -25.02 -22.88
C ALA A 206 14.59 -24.75 -21.36
N ARG A 207 13.55 -25.18 -20.63
CA ARG A 207 13.38 -24.92 -19.18
C ARG A 207 14.54 -25.42 -18.31
N THR A 208 15.24 -26.45 -18.77
CA THR A 208 16.40 -27.05 -18.07
C THR A 208 17.72 -26.33 -18.36
N SER A 209 17.74 -25.37 -19.28
CA SER A 209 18.95 -24.65 -19.67
C SER A 209 19.28 -23.51 -18.69
N SER A 210 20.57 -23.20 -18.54
CA SER A 210 21.04 -22.01 -17.81
C SER A 210 20.52 -20.72 -18.43
N LEU A 211 20.34 -20.67 -19.75
CA LEU A 211 19.76 -19.53 -20.45
C LEU A 211 18.33 -19.22 -19.98
N TYR A 212 17.51 -20.25 -19.79
CA TYR A 212 16.15 -20.06 -19.25
C TYR A 212 16.20 -19.45 -17.85
N ALA A 213 17.09 -19.95 -17.00
CA ALA A 213 17.28 -19.43 -15.66
C ALA A 213 17.69 -17.93 -15.71
N THR A 214 18.66 -17.57 -16.53
CA THR A 214 19.10 -16.16 -16.70
C THR A 214 17.97 -15.26 -17.21
N TRP A 215 17.23 -15.67 -18.24
CA TRP A 215 16.08 -14.89 -18.74
C TRP A 215 15.00 -14.73 -17.69
N SER A 216 14.74 -15.77 -16.89
CA SER A 216 13.72 -15.71 -15.83
C SER A 216 14.11 -14.77 -14.68
N LEU A 217 15.41 -14.65 -14.40
CA LEU A 217 15.94 -13.68 -13.45
C LEU A 217 15.78 -12.25 -13.98
N LEU A 218 16.17 -12.02 -15.23
CA LEU A 218 16.03 -10.71 -15.88
C LEU A 218 14.57 -10.26 -15.92
N ALA A 219 13.65 -11.15 -16.28
CA ALA A 219 12.21 -10.87 -16.29
C ALA A 219 11.70 -10.47 -14.90
N GLN A 220 12.06 -11.21 -13.84
CA GLN A 220 11.66 -10.86 -12.47
C GLN A 220 12.25 -9.53 -11.98
N LEU A 221 13.49 -9.21 -12.35
CA LEU A 221 14.11 -7.93 -12.00
C LEU A 221 13.45 -6.75 -12.73
N ILE A 222 13.11 -6.93 -14.00
CA ILE A 222 12.40 -5.94 -14.81
C ILE A 222 10.99 -5.71 -14.27
N ASP A 223 10.24 -6.77 -13.95
CA ASP A 223 8.92 -6.67 -13.35
C ASP A 223 8.96 -5.95 -12.00
N SER A 224 9.92 -6.31 -11.14
CA SER A 224 10.11 -5.65 -9.85
C SER A 224 10.47 -4.17 -9.98
N PHE A 225 11.33 -3.82 -10.95
CA PHE A 225 11.66 -2.42 -11.26
C PHE A 225 10.45 -1.65 -11.78
N THR A 226 9.69 -2.23 -12.70
CA THR A 226 8.50 -1.61 -13.29
C THR A 226 7.44 -1.37 -12.21
N THR A 227 7.21 -2.36 -11.35
CA THR A 227 6.32 -2.23 -10.20
C THR A 227 6.77 -1.09 -9.27
N ALA A 228 8.07 -1.01 -8.94
CA ALA A 228 8.61 0.06 -8.10
C ALA A 228 8.42 1.46 -8.73
N LEU A 229 8.49 1.57 -10.05
CA LEU A 229 8.32 2.83 -10.79
C LEU A 229 6.89 3.38 -10.73
N PHE A 230 5.88 2.49 -10.80
CA PHE A 230 4.46 2.86 -10.84
C PHE A 230 3.77 2.90 -9.46
N THR A 231 4.29 2.17 -8.47
CA THR A 231 3.77 2.14 -7.09
C THR A 231 3.55 3.53 -6.46
N PRO A 232 4.43 4.53 -6.69
CA PRO A 232 4.19 5.89 -6.25
C PRO A 232 2.86 6.50 -6.69
N LEU A 233 2.40 6.27 -7.92
CA LEU A 233 1.19 6.92 -8.43
C LEU A 233 -0.07 6.48 -7.68
N THR A 234 -0.17 5.19 -7.37
CA THR A 234 -1.28 4.64 -6.57
C THR A 234 -1.17 5.05 -5.11
N THR A 235 0.04 5.09 -4.56
CA THR A 235 0.28 5.54 -3.18
C THR A 235 -0.06 7.03 -3.01
N ILE A 236 0.32 7.89 -3.96
CA ILE A 236 0.00 9.31 -3.95
C ILE A 236 -1.51 9.51 -4.01
N THR A 237 -2.22 8.78 -4.87
CA THR A 237 -3.69 8.82 -4.94
C THR A 237 -4.32 8.58 -3.57
N MET A 238 -3.85 7.54 -2.87
CA MET A 238 -4.35 7.17 -1.54
C MET A 238 -4.09 8.29 -0.51
N VAL A 239 -2.90 8.91 -0.53
CA VAL A 239 -2.54 10.01 0.39
C VAL A 239 -3.29 11.31 0.06
N VAL A 240 -3.44 11.66 -1.22
CA VAL A 240 -4.21 12.84 -1.64
C VAL A 240 -5.67 12.71 -1.20
N LEU A 241 -6.28 11.54 -1.46
CA LEU A 241 -7.65 11.27 -1.06
C LEU A 241 -7.81 11.27 0.48
N TYR A 242 -6.81 10.75 1.20
CA TYR A 242 -6.77 10.80 2.66
C TYR A 242 -6.88 12.24 3.20
N PHE A 243 -6.01 13.14 2.72
CA PHE A 243 -6.04 14.54 3.12
C PHE A 243 -7.34 15.22 2.72
N GLU A 244 -7.87 14.91 1.55
CA GLU A 244 -9.10 15.52 1.05
C GLU A 244 -10.33 15.13 1.88
N LEU A 245 -10.39 13.89 2.36
CA LEU A 245 -11.44 13.43 3.28
C LEU A 245 -11.32 14.06 4.67
N LYS A 246 -10.09 14.27 5.17
CA LYS A 246 -9.85 15.00 6.43
C LYS A 246 -10.20 16.48 6.34
N LYS A 247 -9.94 17.13 5.21
CA LYS A 247 -10.32 18.54 4.96
C LYS A 247 -11.83 18.75 4.86
N ASN A 248 -12.57 17.72 4.47
CA ASN A 248 -14.03 17.76 4.37
C ASN A 248 -14.66 16.71 5.31
N PRO A 249 -14.63 16.85 6.65
CA PRO A 249 -15.24 15.87 7.54
C PRO A 249 -16.75 15.73 7.27
N GLN A 250 -17.24 14.51 7.09
CA GLN A 250 -18.67 14.23 7.22
C GLN A 250 -18.92 14.04 8.72
N LEU A 251 -19.70 14.92 9.33
CA LEU A 251 -20.22 14.68 10.67
C LEU A 251 -21.17 13.48 10.53
N SER A 252 -20.78 12.31 11.03
CA SER A 252 -21.77 11.24 11.26
C SER A 252 -22.90 11.85 12.09
N PRO A 253 -24.19 11.61 11.76
CA PRO A 253 -25.27 12.07 12.61
C PRO A 253 -25.00 11.47 13.99
N VAL A 254 -24.64 12.32 14.96
CA VAL A 254 -24.70 11.93 16.37
C VAL A 254 -26.13 11.44 16.56
N PRO A 255 -26.38 10.21 17.01
CA PRO A 255 -27.73 9.83 17.41
C PRO A 255 -28.15 10.86 18.43
N GLN A 256 -29.04 11.78 18.03
CA GLN A 256 -29.71 12.63 18.99
C GLN A 256 -30.43 11.65 19.89
N MET A 257 -29.84 11.35 21.04
CA MET A 257 -30.61 10.85 22.17
C MET A 257 -31.66 11.92 22.35
N THR A 258 -32.85 11.66 21.82
CA THR A 258 -34.07 12.38 22.14
C THR A 258 -34.29 12.14 23.63
N ALA A 259 -33.56 12.88 24.46
CA ALA A 259 -33.93 13.13 25.82
C ALA A 259 -35.20 13.98 25.70
N THR A 260 -36.34 13.31 25.58
CA THR A 260 -37.63 13.90 25.90
C THR A 260 -37.47 14.57 27.26
N PRO A 261 -37.65 15.91 27.37
CA PRO A 261 -37.62 16.57 28.66
C PRO A 261 -38.67 15.90 29.55
N PRO A 262 -38.39 15.66 30.85
CA PRO A 262 -39.42 15.15 31.75
C PRO A 262 -40.60 16.11 31.75
N SER A 263 -41.80 15.56 31.57
CA SER A 263 -43.07 16.30 31.60
C SER A 263 -43.17 17.13 32.89
N PRO A 264 -43.72 18.35 32.84
CA PRO A 264 -43.93 19.15 34.05
C PRO A 264 -44.86 18.39 35.01
N PRO A 265 -44.68 18.52 36.34
CA PRO A 265 -45.58 17.91 37.29
C PRO A 265 -46.99 18.50 37.12
N ASP A 266 -47.99 17.63 37.00
CA ASP A 266 -49.40 18.00 36.98
C ASP A 266 -49.74 18.82 38.23
N GLN A 267 -49.92 20.12 38.03
CA GLN A 267 -50.56 21.00 39.01
C GLN A 267 -52.06 21.00 38.73
N ASN A 268 -52.78 20.05 39.30
CA ASN A 268 -54.24 20.14 39.45
C ASN A 268 -54.64 19.68 40.86
N ILE A 269 -55.00 20.71 41.66
CA ILE A 269 -56.03 20.81 42.72
C ILE A 269 -56.34 19.55 43.53
#